data_AF-A0A973LS88-F1
#
_entry.id   AF-A0A973LS88-F1
#
_cell.length_a   1.000
_cell.length_b   1.000
_cell.length_c   1.000
_cell.angle_alpha   90.00
_cell.angle_beta   90.00
_cell.angle_gamma   90.00
#
_symmetry.space_group_name_H-M   'P 1'
#
loop_
_entity.id
_entity.type
_entity.pdbx_description
1 polymer ?
#
loop_
_entity_poly.entity_id
_entity_poly.type
_entity_poly.pdbx_seq_one_letter_code
_entity_poly.pdbx_strand_id
1 'polypeptide(L)'
;MGPGDRLVMGTVRRCGPWPAVLAVTAVAGAAGELAVPYLVGRAVDVLVARGPDMVFSVVVCAGVIAGVVLCEGLGVWARGASSAYAAARLRLGVLRHVLGAGRTATRRFPEGELVTRAGLNAEEAGRAPETVTSALALLVPTAGALVALTLIHPLLTLTLGAGIVLIAFVLRAFLRATTVISGGYQEVQGEIAARLVDAMDGIRTVAAAGTAAQEARRVLAPLPRLRAHGLALWRAN
;
A
#
# COMPACT_ATOMS: atom_id res chain seq x y z
N MET A 1 5.46 12.13 19.33
CA MET A 1 4.55 12.50 18.22
C MET A 1 5.23 13.55 17.36
N GLY A 2 5.58 13.16 16.14
CA GLY A 2 6.28 14.03 15.20
C GLY A 2 5.37 15.11 14.61
N PRO A 3 5.94 16.12 13.93
CA PRO A 3 5.16 17.12 13.19
C PRO A 3 4.26 16.49 12.09
N GLY A 4 4.67 15.33 11.53
CA GLY A 4 3.85 14.55 10.60
C GLY A 4 2.57 13.96 11.22
N ASP A 5 2.66 13.40 12.43
CA ASP A 5 1.49 12.84 13.15
C ASP A 5 0.41 13.89 13.40
N ARG A 6 0.82 15.13 13.75
CA ARG A 6 -0.12 16.23 14.01
C ARG A 6 -0.84 16.69 12.75
N LEU A 7 -0.17 16.62 11.60
CA LEU A 7 -0.75 16.94 10.30
C LEU A 7 -1.81 15.90 9.93
N VAL A 8 -1.48 14.61 10.03
CA VAL A 8 -2.41 13.49 9.77
C VAL A 8 -3.62 13.54 10.70
N MET A 9 -3.39 13.74 12.01
CA MET A 9 -4.47 13.82 12.99
C MET A 9 -5.34 15.09 12.80
N GLY A 10 -4.75 16.16 12.27
CA GLY A 10 -5.43 17.38 11.88
C GLY A 10 -6.27 17.24 10.61
N THR A 11 -5.85 16.44 9.62
CA THR A 11 -6.66 16.11 8.44
C THR A 11 -7.81 15.19 8.80
N VAL A 12 -7.57 14.16 9.64
CA VAL A 12 -8.61 13.23 10.11
C VAL A 12 -9.70 13.97 10.88
N ARG A 13 -9.34 14.89 11.80
CA ARG A 13 -10.32 15.71 12.53
C ARG A 13 -11.11 16.69 11.66
N ARG A 14 -10.57 17.11 10.50
CA ARG A 14 -11.25 18.05 9.57
C ARG A 14 -12.05 17.34 8.48
N CYS A 15 -11.95 16.02 8.35
CA CYS A 15 -12.69 15.22 7.36
C CYS A 15 -14.14 14.88 7.77
N GLY A 16 -14.68 15.50 8.83
CA GLY A 16 -16.09 15.35 9.19
C GLY A 16 -16.43 13.96 9.77
N PRO A 17 -17.68 13.47 9.65
CA PRO A 17 -18.14 12.23 10.29
C PRO A 17 -17.65 10.94 9.62
N TRP A 18 -17.05 11.03 8.43
CA TRP A 18 -16.63 9.89 7.60
C TRP A 18 -15.66 8.91 8.28
N PRO A 19 -14.66 9.34 9.08
CA PRO A 19 -13.79 8.42 9.82
C PRO A 19 -14.56 7.65 10.90
N ALA A 20 -15.57 8.27 11.51
CA ALA A 20 -16.40 7.61 12.51
C ALA A 20 -17.36 6.59 11.86
N VAL A 21 -17.95 6.93 10.71
CA VAL A 21 -18.74 5.98 9.91
C VAL A 21 -17.89 4.80 9.47
N LEU A 22 -16.66 5.04 8.99
CA LEU A 22 -15.70 3.98 8.64
C LEU A 22 -15.35 3.08 9.82
N ALA A 23 -15.12 3.67 11.00
CA ALA A 23 -14.82 2.90 12.20
C ALA A 23 -16.02 2.01 12.61
N VAL A 24 -17.23 2.57 12.58
CA VAL A 24 -18.45 1.82 12.94
C VAL A 24 -18.76 0.72 11.93
N THR A 25 -18.67 0.99 10.62
CA THR A 25 -18.91 -0.05 9.60
C THR A 25 -17.83 -1.12 9.59
N ALA A 26 -16.56 -0.76 9.87
CA ALA A 26 -15.48 -1.74 9.99
C ALA A 26 -15.68 -2.66 11.21
N VAL A 27 -16.06 -2.10 12.37
CA VAL A 27 -16.33 -2.88 13.59
C VAL A 27 -17.56 -3.79 13.41
N ALA A 28 -18.63 -3.25 12.82
CA ALA A 28 -19.85 -4.02 12.54
C ALA A 28 -19.63 -5.12 11.50
N GLY A 29 -18.91 -4.82 10.42
CA GLY A 29 -18.54 -5.80 9.38
C GLY A 29 -17.69 -6.93 9.95
N ALA A 30 -16.66 -6.61 10.73
CA ALA A 30 -15.82 -7.62 11.37
C ALA A 30 -16.60 -8.50 12.35
N ALA A 31 -17.48 -7.92 13.17
CA ALA A 31 -18.33 -8.68 14.08
C ALA A 31 -19.26 -9.65 13.32
N GLY A 32 -19.76 -9.24 12.16
CA GLY A 32 -20.55 -10.10 11.28
C GLY A 32 -19.72 -11.20 10.64
N GLU A 33 -18.53 -10.92 10.11
CA GLU A 33 -17.61 -11.92 9.56
C GLU A 33 -17.22 -12.99 10.59
N LEU A 34 -17.01 -12.57 11.83
CA LEU A 34 -16.78 -13.46 12.99
C LEU A 34 -18.00 -14.33 13.31
N ALA A 35 -19.20 -13.82 13.11
CA ALA A 35 -20.45 -14.53 13.40
C ALA A 35 -20.84 -15.50 12.28
N VAL A 36 -20.46 -15.25 11.03
CA VAL A 36 -20.82 -16.08 9.87
C VAL A 36 -20.42 -17.56 10.03
N PRO A 37 -19.16 -17.93 10.37
CA PRO A 37 -18.78 -19.32 10.54
C PRO A 37 -19.58 -20.04 11.62
N TYR A 38 -19.84 -19.34 12.74
CA TYR A 38 -20.63 -19.87 13.85
C TYR A 38 -22.10 -20.10 13.45
N LEU A 39 -22.69 -19.14 12.75
CA LEU A 39 -24.08 -19.23 12.27
C LEU A 39 -24.24 -20.30 11.19
N VAL A 40 -23.28 -20.40 10.26
CA VAL A 40 -23.24 -21.47 9.26
C VAL A 40 -23.10 -22.84 9.93
N GLY A 41 -22.21 -22.98 10.92
CA GLY A 41 -22.09 -24.22 11.70
C GLY A 41 -23.41 -24.60 12.36
N ARG A 42 -24.06 -23.65 13.04
CA ARG A 42 -25.37 -23.87 13.67
C ARG A 42 -26.46 -24.24 12.66
N ALA A 43 -26.49 -23.60 11.49
CA ALA A 43 -27.44 -23.91 10.44
C ALA A 43 -27.23 -25.32 9.86
N VAL A 44 -25.98 -25.75 9.71
CA VAL A 44 -25.63 -27.11 9.32
C VAL A 44 -26.07 -28.11 10.39
N ASP A 45 -25.80 -27.84 11.66
CA ASP A 45 -26.21 -28.72 12.77
C ASP A 45 -27.73 -28.90 12.84
N VAL A 46 -28.50 -27.81 12.69
CA VAL A 46 -29.97 -27.85 12.68
C VAL A 46 -30.52 -28.55 11.44
N LEU A 47 -29.86 -28.41 10.29
CA LEU A 47 -30.20 -29.09 9.03
C LEU A 47 -29.97 -30.61 9.14
N VAL A 48 -28.86 -31.02 9.74
CA VAL A 48 -28.55 -32.43 10.00
C VAL A 48 -29.50 -33.02 11.03
N ALA A 49 -29.86 -32.27 12.06
CA ALA A 49 -30.81 -32.69 13.10
C ALA A 49 -32.29 -32.70 12.64
N ARG A 50 -32.61 -32.19 11.44
CA ARG A 50 -33.98 -32.01 10.90
C ARG A 50 -34.94 -31.32 11.88
N GLY A 51 -34.46 -30.30 12.58
CA GLY A 51 -35.26 -29.55 13.55
C GLY A 51 -36.30 -28.63 12.88
N PRO A 52 -37.42 -28.30 13.56
CA PRO A 52 -38.46 -27.40 13.05
C PRO A 52 -37.96 -25.95 12.81
N ASP A 53 -36.83 -25.56 13.40
CA ASP A 53 -36.25 -24.21 13.32
C ASP A 53 -35.32 -23.98 12.11
N MET A 54 -35.26 -24.92 11.16
CA MET A 54 -34.38 -24.87 9.99
C MET A 54 -34.52 -23.56 9.20
N VAL A 55 -35.76 -23.15 8.89
CA VAL A 55 -36.02 -21.94 8.10
C VAL A 55 -35.58 -20.68 8.84
N PHE A 56 -35.83 -20.61 10.15
CA PHE A 56 -35.42 -19.47 10.98
C PHE A 56 -33.90 -19.34 11.03
N SER A 57 -33.18 -20.45 11.24
CA SER A 57 -31.72 -20.45 11.33
C SER A 57 -31.06 -20.05 9.99
N VAL A 58 -31.63 -20.48 8.86
CA VAL A 58 -31.17 -20.10 7.51
C VAL A 58 -31.44 -18.61 7.21
N VAL A 59 -32.62 -18.09 7.58
CA VAL A 59 -32.97 -16.67 7.39
C VAL A 59 -32.07 -15.76 8.23
N VAL A 60 -31.77 -16.15 9.47
CA VAL A 60 -30.84 -15.41 10.33
C VAL A 60 -29.42 -15.42 9.74
N CYS A 61 -28.94 -16.56 9.23
CA CYS A 61 -27.65 -16.61 8.53
C CYS A 61 -27.62 -15.69 7.31
N ALA A 62 -28.64 -15.76 6.45
CA ALA A 62 -28.74 -14.94 5.25
C ALA A 62 -28.79 -13.44 5.60
N GLY A 63 -29.52 -13.07 6.65
CA GLY A 63 -29.59 -11.69 7.14
C GLY A 63 -28.25 -11.16 7.65
N VAL A 64 -27.50 -11.99 8.40
CA VAL A 64 -26.16 -11.61 8.88
C VAL A 64 -25.17 -11.48 7.74
N ILE A 65 -25.19 -12.41 6.76
CA ILE A 65 -24.35 -12.32 5.56
C ILE A 65 -24.67 -11.04 4.76
N ALA A 66 -25.95 -10.74 4.55
CA ALA A 66 -26.37 -9.52 3.87
C ALA A 66 -25.90 -8.25 4.62
N GLY A 67 -25.97 -8.25 5.95
CA GLY A 67 -25.46 -7.17 6.80
C GLY A 67 -23.95 -6.98 6.67
N VAL A 68 -23.17 -8.07 6.60
CA VAL A 68 -21.72 -8.03 6.37
C VAL A 68 -21.41 -7.41 5.01
N VAL A 69 -22.05 -7.90 3.94
CA VAL A 69 -21.84 -7.39 2.57
C VAL A 69 -22.19 -5.89 2.48
N LEU A 70 -23.26 -5.46 3.14
CA LEU A 70 -23.62 -4.04 3.22
C LEU A 70 -22.57 -3.21 3.96
N CYS A 71 -22.05 -3.71 5.09
CA CYS A 71 -20.99 -3.03 5.84
C CYS A 71 -19.69 -2.92 5.04
N GLU A 72 -19.31 -3.98 4.33
CA GLU A 72 -18.14 -3.98 3.44
C GLU A 72 -18.32 -2.97 2.31
N GLY A 73 -19.48 -2.99 1.62
CA GLY A 73 -19.79 -2.05 0.55
C GLY A 73 -19.74 -0.60 1.00
N LEU A 74 -20.33 -0.29 2.16
CA LEU A 74 -20.25 1.04 2.78
C LEU A 74 -18.81 1.40 3.17
N GLY A 75 -18.03 0.43 3.64
CA GLY A 75 -16.61 0.60 3.97
C GLY A 75 -15.75 0.89 2.74
N VAL A 76 -16.03 0.28 1.59
CA VAL A 76 -15.36 0.58 0.30
C VAL A 76 -15.72 1.99 -0.16
N TRP A 77 -17.00 2.35 -0.11
CA TRP A 77 -17.48 3.65 -0.53
C TRP A 77 -16.92 4.80 0.33
N ALA A 78 -16.94 4.64 1.65
CA ALA A 78 -16.42 5.65 2.56
C ALA A 78 -14.89 5.78 2.47
N ARG A 79 -14.15 4.69 2.17
CA ARG A 79 -12.71 4.74 1.86
C ARG A 79 -12.46 5.59 0.61
N GLY A 80 -13.15 5.30 -0.49
CA GLY A 80 -13.03 6.05 -1.74
C GLY A 80 -13.42 7.53 -1.62
N ALA A 81 -14.47 7.84 -0.85
CA ALA A 81 -14.89 9.21 -0.60
C ALA A 81 -13.85 9.99 0.24
N SER A 82 -13.27 9.35 1.26
CA SER A 82 -12.26 9.96 2.12
C SER A 82 -10.94 10.25 1.38
N SER A 83 -10.50 9.33 0.51
CA SER A 83 -9.28 9.51 -0.29
C SER A 83 -9.46 10.60 -1.34
N ALA A 84 -10.62 10.62 -2.03
CA ALA A 84 -10.95 11.67 -3.00
C ALA A 84 -10.98 13.07 -2.35
N TYR A 85 -11.57 13.20 -1.16
CA TYR A 85 -11.65 14.48 -0.44
C TYR A 85 -10.27 14.95 0.07
N ALA A 86 -9.46 14.04 0.61
CA ALA A 86 -8.10 14.33 1.06
C ALA A 86 -7.21 14.78 -0.12
N ALA A 87 -7.27 14.07 -1.25
CA ALA A 87 -6.53 14.40 -2.46
C ALA A 87 -6.92 15.79 -3.02
N ALA A 88 -8.23 16.11 -3.05
CA ALA A 88 -8.70 17.42 -3.51
C ALA A 88 -8.20 18.57 -2.61
N ARG A 89 -8.22 18.39 -1.29
CA ARG A 89 -7.73 19.38 -0.31
C ARG A 89 -6.22 19.62 -0.43
N LEU A 90 -5.44 18.56 -0.62
CA LEU A 90 -4.00 18.65 -0.83
C LEU A 90 -3.66 19.37 -2.14
N ARG A 91 -4.34 19.03 -3.24
CA ARG A 91 -4.18 19.70 -4.54
C ARG A 91 -4.48 21.20 -4.45
N LEU A 92 -5.59 21.59 -3.81
CA LEU A 92 -5.95 23.00 -3.63
C LEU A 92 -5.00 23.74 -2.68
N GLY A 93 -4.49 23.06 -1.64
CA GLY A 93 -3.52 23.61 -0.70
C GLY A 93 -2.18 23.93 -1.36
N VAL A 94 -1.65 22.99 -2.15
CA VAL A 94 -0.41 23.17 -2.92
C VAL A 94 -0.58 24.28 -3.95
N LEU A 95 -1.67 24.26 -4.73
CA LEU A 95 -1.96 25.27 -5.74
C LEU A 95 -2.00 26.68 -5.13
N ARG A 96 -2.68 26.85 -4.01
CA ARG A 96 -2.81 28.14 -3.33
C ARG A 96 -1.52 28.60 -2.67
N HIS A 97 -0.68 27.68 -2.17
CA HIS A 97 0.62 28.02 -1.61
C HIS A 97 1.62 28.42 -2.71
N VAL A 98 1.61 27.74 -3.85
CA VAL A 98 2.42 28.10 -5.03
C VAL A 98 2.00 29.46 -5.58
N LEU A 99 0.69 29.69 -5.73
CA LEU A 99 0.16 31.00 -6.17
C LEU A 99 0.44 32.12 -5.15
N GLY A 100 0.41 31.82 -3.84
CA GLY A 100 0.69 32.78 -2.77
C GLY A 100 2.17 33.08 -2.53
N ALA A 101 3.07 32.12 -2.76
CA ALA A 101 4.51 32.30 -2.63
C ALA A 101 5.13 33.07 -3.80
N GLY A 102 4.40 33.19 -4.92
CA GLY A 102 4.76 34.01 -6.07
C GLY A 102 6.13 33.68 -6.66
N ARG A 103 6.79 34.69 -7.26
CA ARG A 103 8.06 34.56 -8.01
C ARG A 103 9.25 34.02 -7.20
N THR A 104 9.15 33.96 -5.88
CA THR A 104 10.20 33.45 -4.99
C THR A 104 10.27 31.92 -4.99
N ALA A 105 9.13 31.23 -5.20
CA ALA A 105 9.09 29.78 -5.32
C ALA A 105 9.58 29.28 -6.68
N THR A 106 9.19 29.96 -7.77
CA THR A 106 9.62 29.65 -9.15
C THR A 106 11.08 30.01 -9.44
N ARG A 107 11.71 30.86 -8.63
CA ARG A 107 13.17 31.10 -8.71
C ARG A 107 14.02 30.02 -8.03
N ARG A 108 13.46 29.29 -7.07
CA ARG A 108 14.21 28.34 -6.22
C ARG A 108 14.07 26.89 -6.69
N PHE A 109 13.05 26.58 -7.47
CA PHE A 109 12.79 25.25 -8.00
C PHE A 109 12.50 25.31 -9.52
N PRO A 110 13.11 24.43 -10.34
CA PRO A 110 12.81 24.32 -11.75
C PRO A 110 11.34 23.96 -11.99
N GLU A 111 10.77 24.49 -13.07
CA GLU A 111 9.34 24.38 -13.39
C GLU A 111 8.86 22.91 -13.46
N GLY A 112 9.70 22.01 -13.98
CA GLY A 112 9.44 20.57 -14.04
C GLY A 112 9.39 19.90 -12.66
N GLU A 113 10.24 20.31 -11.72
CA GLU A 113 10.27 19.74 -10.36
C GLU A 113 9.03 20.16 -9.55
N LEU A 114 8.50 21.35 -9.80
CA LEU A 114 7.26 21.84 -9.19
C LEU A 114 6.03 21.07 -9.72
N VAL A 115 5.99 20.75 -11.01
CA VAL A 115 4.91 19.94 -11.61
C VAL A 115 4.95 18.51 -11.09
N THR A 116 6.14 17.90 -10.99
CA THR A 116 6.30 16.54 -10.43
C THR A 116 5.96 16.49 -8.94
N ARG A 117 6.38 17.48 -8.14
CA ARG A 117 6.04 17.53 -6.69
C ARG A 117 4.57 17.88 -6.43
N ALA A 118 3.95 18.72 -7.26
CA ALA A 118 2.54 19.09 -7.11
C ALA A 118 1.58 18.02 -7.66
N GLY A 119 2.01 17.23 -8.64
CA GLY A 119 1.26 16.12 -9.21
C GLY A 119 1.49 14.81 -8.46
N LEU A 120 2.67 14.21 -8.64
CA LEU A 120 2.99 12.86 -8.15
C LEU A 120 3.11 12.82 -6.62
N ASN A 121 3.91 13.70 -6.01
CA ASN A 121 4.11 13.64 -4.55
C ASN A 121 2.86 14.05 -3.76
N ALA A 122 2.00 14.92 -4.30
CA ALA A 122 0.75 15.31 -3.64
C ALA A 122 -0.31 14.21 -3.74
N GLU A 123 -0.35 13.48 -4.84
CA GLU A 123 -1.21 12.30 -5.00
C GLU A 123 -0.75 11.14 -4.10
N GLU A 124 0.56 10.92 -4.02
CA GLU A 124 1.17 9.88 -3.19
C GLU A 124 1.06 10.20 -1.69
N ALA A 125 1.24 11.46 -1.30
CA ALA A 125 0.93 11.92 0.07
C ALA A 125 -0.58 11.90 0.38
N GLY A 126 -1.43 12.07 -0.63
CA GLY A 126 -2.88 11.94 -0.53
C GLY A 126 -3.36 10.51 -0.30
N ARG A 127 -2.56 9.51 -0.70
CA ARG A 127 -2.79 8.07 -0.41
C ARG A 127 -2.29 7.63 0.97
N ALA A 128 -1.52 8.45 1.69
CA ALA A 128 -1.00 8.09 3.01
C ALA A 128 -2.10 7.85 4.06
N PRO A 129 -3.18 8.67 4.14
CA PRO A 129 -4.31 8.36 5.02
C PRO A 129 -5.02 7.07 4.60
N GLU A 130 -5.27 6.88 3.31
CA GLU A 130 -5.97 5.71 2.75
C GLU A 130 -5.21 4.40 3.00
N THR A 131 -3.89 4.41 2.91
CA THR A 131 -3.03 3.26 3.22
C THR A 131 -3.07 2.93 4.71
N VAL A 132 -3.09 3.93 5.60
CA VAL A 132 -3.24 3.71 7.05
C VAL A 132 -4.62 3.17 7.40
N THR A 133 -5.71 3.74 6.86
CA THR A 133 -7.06 3.21 7.11
C THR A 133 -7.25 1.84 6.50
N SER A 134 -6.68 1.55 5.33
CA SER A 134 -6.77 0.23 4.72
C SER A 134 -5.96 -0.82 5.47
N ALA A 135 -4.77 -0.45 5.98
CA ALA A 135 -3.99 -1.32 6.84
C ALA A 135 -4.73 -1.62 8.16
N LEU A 136 -5.33 -0.60 8.79
CA LEU A 136 -6.16 -0.77 9.98
C LEU A 136 -7.41 -1.61 9.70
N ALA A 137 -8.07 -1.40 8.56
CA ALA A 137 -9.23 -2.20 8.15
C ALA A 137 -8.86 -3.66 7.92
N LEU A 138 -7.64 -3.96 7.47
CA LEU A 138 -7.15 -5.33 7.34
C LEU A 138 -6.88 -5.99 8.70
N LEU A 139 -6.49 -5.21 9.71
CA LEU A 139 -6.19 -5.73 11.04
C LEU A 139 -7.44 -6.24 11.78
N VAL A 140 -8.61 -5.66 11.54
CA VAL A 140 -9.84 -6.04 12.25
C VAL A 140 -10.31 -7.46 11.90
N PRO A 141 -10.45 -7.87 10.62
CA PRO A 141 -10.74 -9.25 10.24
C PRO A 141 -9.65 -10.21 10.69
N THR A 142 -8.39 -9.82 10.55
CA THR A 142 -7.25 -10.69 10.89
C THR A 142 -7.20 -10.97 12.39
N ALA A 143 -7.40 -9.95 13.23
CA ALA A 143 -7.48 -10.11 14.68
C ALA A 143 -8.74 -10.86 15.09
N GLY A 144 -9.88 -10.56 14.47
CA GLY A 144 -11.13 -11.27 14.68
C GLY A 144 -11.01 -12.77 14.41
N ALA A 145 -10.51 -13.14 13.24
CA ALA A 145 -10.29 -14.54 12.86
C ALA A 145 -9.38 -15.27 13.86
N LEU A 146 -8.33 -14.62 14.36
CA LEU A 146 -7.43 -15.20 15.35
C LEU A 146 -8.10 -15.43 16.70
N VAL A 147 -8.95 -14.49 17.15
CA VAL A 147 -9.74 -14.58 18.39
C VAL A 147 -10.81 -15.66 18.28
N ALA A 148 -11.55 -15.73 17.16
CA ALA A 148 -12.51 -16.81 16.95
C ALA A 148 -11.83 -18.18 16.92
N LEU A 149 -10.68 -18.30 16.24
CA LEU A 149 -9.95 -19.57 16.17
C LEU A 149 -9.43 -20.00 17.54
N THR A 150 -8.97 -19.06 18.38
CA THR A 150 -8.54 -19.36 19.76
C THR A 150 -9.69 -19.81 20.64
N LEU A 151 -10.88 -19.21 20.48
CA LEU A 151 -12.09 -19.59 21.21
C LEU A 151 -12.61 -20.98 20.81
N ILE A 152 -12.46 -21.37 19.53
CA ILE A 152 -12.82 -22.71 19.05
C ILE A 152 -11.80 -23.74 19.52
N HIS A 153 -10.51 -23.53 19.24
CA HIS A 153 -9.46 -24.49 19.60
C HIS A 153 -8.07 -23.84 19.66
N PRO A 154 -7.50 -23.60 20.85
CA PRO A 154 -6.25 -22.84 20.99
C PRO A 154 -5.03 -23.51 20.36
N LEU A 155 -5.03 -24.85 20.27
CA LEU A 155 -3.97 -25.63 19.62
C LEU A 155 -3.91 -25.38 18.10
N LEU A 156 -5.06 -25.13 17.45
CA LEU A 156 -5.11 -24.80 16.01
C LEU A 156 -4.58 -23.40 15.75
N THR A 157 -4.81 -22.46 16.68
CA THR A 157 -4.21 -21.13 16.59
C THR A 157 -2.70 -21.18 16.73
N LEU A 158 -2.17 -22.01 17.63
CA LEU A 158 -0.73 -22.16 17.79
C LEU A 158 -0.05 -22.73 16.55
N THR A 159 -0.64 -23.76 15.91
CA THR A 159 -0.09 -24.33 14.67
C THR A 159 -0.17 -23.35 13.50
N LEU A 160 -1.28 -22.63 13.36
CA LEU A 160 -1.42 -21.57 12.35
C LEU A 160 -0.39 -20.45 12.58
N GLY A 161 -0.26 -19.99 13.83
CA GLY A 161 0.69 -18.95 14.22
C GLY A 161 2.13 -19.39 13.94
N ALA A 162 2.49 -20.63 14.25
CA ALA A 162 3.81 -21.18 13.95
C ALA A 162 4.08 -21.20 12.43
N GLY A 163 3.09 -21.58 11.62
CA GLY A 163 3.19 -21.55 10.16
C GLY A 163 3.40 -20.13 9.61
N ILE A 164 2.63 -19.16 10.11
CA ILE A 164 2.77 -17.74 9.71
C ILE A 164 4.16 -17.21 10.07
N VAL A 165 4.64 -17.50 11.28
CA VAL A 165 5.98 -17.09 11.72
C VAL A 165 7.06 -17.69 10.81
N LEU A 166 6.95 -18.99 10.49
CA LEU A 166 7.88 -19.65 9.59
C LEU A 166 7.89 -19.00 8.20
N ILE A 167 6.72 -18.78 7.60
CA ILE A 167 6.58 -18.12 6.31
C ILE A 167 7.17 -16.70 6.36
N ALA A 168 6.91 -15.95 7.42
CA ALA A 168 7.45 -14.60 7.60
C ALA A 168 8.98 -14.60 7.70
N PHE A 169 9.57 -15.58 8.38
CA PHE A 169 11.02 -15.75 8.45
C PHE A 169 11.63 -16.07 7.08
N VAL A 170 11.04 -17.00 6.34
CA VAL A 170 11.47 -17.38 5.00
C VAL A 170 11.39 -16.19 4.06
N LEU A 171 10.25 -15.48 4.06
CA LEU A 171 10.06 -14.29 3.24
C LEU A 171 11.03 -13.17 3.61
N ARG A 172 11.26 -12.94 4.91
CA ARG A 172 12.21 -11.93 5.38
C ARG A 172 13.64 -12.26 4.95
N ALA A 173 14.04 -13.52 5.03
CA ALA A 173 15.35 -13.98 4.57
C ALA A 173 15.49 -13.79 3.05
N PHE A 174 14.49 -14.20 2.29
CA PHE A 174 14.43 -14.01 0.84
C PHE A 174 14.51 -12.52 0.47
N LEU A 175 13.69 -11.66 1.08
CA LEU A 175 13.70 -10.21 0.82
C LEU A 175 15.03 -9.56 1.18
N ARG A 176 15.67 -9.97 2.29
CA ARG A 176 17.01 -9.48 2.66
C ARG A 176 18.08 -9.91 1.65
N ALA A 177 18.05 -11.16 1.19
CA ALA A 177 18.98 -11.63 0.17
C ALA A 177 18.79 -10.86 -1.16
N THR A 178 17.53 -10.71 -1.59
CA THR A 178 17.19 -10.01 -2.83
C THR A 178 17.53 -8.52 -2.78
N THR A 179 17.33 -7.85 -1.64
CA THR A 179 17.66 -6.41 -1.49
C THR A 179 19.17 -6.16 -1.55
N VAL A 180 19.99 -7.02 -0.94
CA VAL A 180 21.46 -6.91 -1.02
C VAL A 180 21.95 -7.14 -2.46
N ILE A 181 21.38 -8.11 -3.18
CA ILE A 181 21.77 -8.40 -4.57
C ILE A 181 21.29 -7.31 -5.54
N SER A 182 20.07 -6.78 -5.32
CA SER A 182 19.49 -5.72 -6.15
C SER A 182 20.21 -4.38 -6.00
N GLY A 183 20.80 -4.10 -4.83
CA GLY A 183 21.54 -2.86 -4.58
C GLY A 183 22.70 -2.65 -5.54
N GLY A 184 23.53 -3.69 -5.75
CA GLY A 184 24.65 -3.61 -6.70
C GLY A 184 24.22 -3.45 -8.16
N TYR A 185 23.06 -4.01 -8.54
CA TYR A 185 22.49 -3.79 -9.88
C TYR A 185 22.03 -2.34 -10.08
N GLN A 186 21.34 -1.78 -9.09
CA GLN A 186 20.84 -0.40 -9.13
C GLN A 186 21.97 0.63 -9.12
N GLU A 187 23.05 0.39 -8.39
CA GLU A 187 24.22 1.27 -8.35
C GLU A 187 24.91 1.35 -9.72
N VAL A 188 25.16 0.21 -10.36
CA VAL A 188 25.77 0.16 -11.70
C VAL A 188 24.83 0.74 -12.76
N GLN A 189 23.52 0.53 -12.63
CA GLN A 189 22.53 1.15 -13.51
C GLN A 189 22.51 2.68 -13.35
N GLY A 190 22.64 3.18 -12.11
CA GLY A 190 22.77 4.60 -11.81
C GLY A 190 24.04 5.21 -12.42
N GLU A 191 25.16 4.51 -12.37
CA GLU A 191 26.42 4.93 -12.99
C GLU A 191 26.29 5.09 -14.52
N ILE A 192 25.65 4.12 -15.19
CA ILE A 192 25.38 4.19 -16.63
C ILE A 192 24.47 5.37 -16.96
N ALA A 193 23.41 5.56 -16.18
CA ALA A 193 22.47 6.67 -16.37
C ALA A 193 23.14 8.04 -16.20
N ALA A 194 23.98 8.21 -15.16
CA ALA A 194 24.72 9.45 -14.93
C ALA A 194 25.66 9.77 -16.11
N ARG A 195 26.41 8.77 -16.60
CA ARG A 195 27.28 8.96 -17.77
C ARG A 195 26.51 9.31 -19.04
N LEU A 196 25.31 8.77 -19.21
CA LEU A 196 24.46 9.09 -20.35
C LEU A 196 23.97 10.55 -20.27
N VAL A 197 23.53 11.00 -19.09
CA VAL A 197 23.12 12.39 -18.87
C VAL A 197 24.29 13.34 -19.14
N ASP A 198 25.49 13.06 -18.62
CA ASP A 198 26.70 13.83 -18.90
C ASP A 198 27.00 13.91 -20.41
N ALA A 199 26.85 12.80 -21.14
CA ALA A 199 27.06 12.76 -22.59
C ALA A 199 25.99 13.55 -23.36
N MET A 200 24.74 13.56 -22.88
CA MET A 200 23.65 14.34 -23.46
C MET A 200 23.85 15.85 -23.24
N ASP A 201 24.30 16.26 -22.05
CA ASP A 201 24.65 17.66 -21.78
C ASP A 201 25.82 18.13 -22.67
N GLY A 202 26.77 17.23 -22.95
CA GLY A 202 27.91 17.48 -23.83
C GLY A 202 27.68 17.23 -25.33
N ILE A 203 26.45 16.93 -25.78
CA ILE A 203 26.21 16.33 -27.10
C ILE A 203 26.72 17.17 -28.29
N ARG A 204 26.67 18.50 -28.17
CA ARG A 204 27.20 19.41 -29.20
C ARG A 204 28.72 19.32 -29.32
N THR A 205 29.40 19.16 -28.19
CA THR A 205 30.86 18.99 -28.13
C THR A 205 31.28 17.62 -28.66
N VAL A 206 30.53 16.58 -28.29
CA VAL A 206 30.75 15.21 -28.79
C VAL A 206 30.55 15.14 -30.31
N ALA A 207 29.53 15.82 -30.84
CA ALA A 207 29.29 15.93 -32.27
C ALA A 207 30.40 16.71 -32.99
N ALA A 208 30.83 17.85 -32.43
CA ALA A 208 31.91 18.66 -32.98
C ALA A 208 33.27 17.94 -33.00
N ALA A 209 33.54 17.10 -31.99
CA ALA A 209 34.76 16.31 -31.89
C ALA A 209 34.70 14.96 -32.65
N GLY A 210 33.53 14.56 -33.16
CA GLY A 210 33.35 13.26 -33.83
C GLY A 210 33.53 12.04 -32.90
N THR A 211 33.40 12.21 -31.59
CA THR A 211 33.74 11.19 -30.58
C THR A 211 32.56 10.33 -30.11
N ALA A 212 31.43 10.33 -30.83
CA ALA A 212 30.21 9.63 -30.41
C ALA A 212 30.42 8.14 -30.09
N ALA A 213 31.22 7.41 -30.89
CA ALA A 213 31.53 6.01 -30.61
C ALA A 213 32.41 5.81 -29.37
N GLN A 214 33.27 6.78 -29.06
CA GLN A 214 34.11 6.79 -27.86
C GLN A 214 33.23 6.98 -26.61
N GLU A 215 32.30 7.94 -26.66
CA GLU A 215 31.38 8.21 -25.55
C GLU A 215 30.38 7.07 -25.34
N ALA A 216 29.87 6.45 -26.40
CA ALA A 216 29.04 5.25 -26.27
C ALA A 216 29.78 4.14 -25.51
N ARG A 217 31.07 3.90 -25.81
CA ARG A 217 31.89 2.94 -25.06
C ARG A 217 32.09 3.36 -23.60
N ARG A 218 32.27 4.65 -23.31
CA ARG A 218 32.42 5.18 -21.95
C ARG A 218 31.16 5.00 -21.11
N VAL A 219 30.00 5.30 -21.68
CA VAL A 219 28.68 5.10 -21.04
C VAL A 219 28.43 3.61 -20.79
N LEU A 220 28.72 2.76 -21.77
CA LEU A 220 28.47 1.32 -21.70
C LEU A 220 29.58 0.53 -20.96
N ALA A 221 30.68 1.16 -20.56
CA ALA A 221 31.78 0.47 -19.87
C ALA A 221 31.36 -0.34 -18.62
N PRO A 222 30.36 0.06 -17.81
CA PRO A 222 29.91 -0.71 -16.65
C PRO A 222 28.98 -1.90 -16.97
N LEU A 223 28.53 -2.09 -18.23
CA LEU A 223 27.60 -3.17 -18.62
C LEU A 223 28.02 -4.59 -18.20
N PRO A 224 29.29 -4.99 -18.29
CA PRO A 224 29.72 -6.30 -17.82
C PRO A 224 29.49 -6.51 -16.33
N ARG A 225 29.65 -5.47 -15.50
CA ARG A 225 29.34 -5.50 -14.07
C ARG A 225 27.83 -5.62 -13.84
N LEU A 226 27.02 -4.88 -14.60
CA LEU A 226 25.56 -4.98 -14.55
C LEU A 226 25.09 -6.39 -14.88
N ARG A 227 25.67 -7.01 -15.92
CA ARG A 227 25.41 -8.40 -16.30
C ARG A 227 25.80 -9.38 -15.20
N ALA A 228 26.92 -9.18 -14.52
CA ALA A 228 27.34 -10.03 -13.40
C ALA A 228 26.34 -9.97 -12.24
N HIS A 229 25.87 -8.77 -11.87
CA HIS A 229 24.83 -8.60 -10.85
C HIS A 229 23.49 -9.21 -11.29
N GLY A 230 23.10 -9.06 -12.57
CA GLY A 230 21.89 -9.67 -13.11
C GLY A 230 21.93 -11.21 -13.12
N LEU A 231 23.08 -11.81 -13.45
CA LEU A 231 23.26 -13.27 -13.37
C LEU A 231 23.28 -13.79 -11.93
N ALA A 232 23.82 -13.02 -10.99
CA ALA A 232 23.76 -13.36 -9.56
C ALA A 232 22.32 -13.35 -9.04
N LEU A 233 21.49 -12.39 -9.47
CA LEU A 233 20.07 -12.35 -9.15
C LEU A 233 19.30 -13.55 -9.74
N TRP A 234 19.60 -13.92 -10.99
CA TRP A 234 18.99 -15.07 -11.66
C TRP A 234 19.30 -16.42 -11.01
N ARG A 235 20.47 -16.56 -10.36
CA ARG A 235 20.84 -17.79 -9.63
C ARG A 235 20.28 -17.85 -8.21
N ALA A 236 19.84 -16.72 -7.68
CA ALA A 236 19.27 -16.61 -6.34
C ALA A 236 17.73 -16.77 -6.32
N ASN A 237 17.11 -16.77 -7.49
CA ASN A 237 15.68 -17.05 -7.74
C ASN A 237 15.52 -18.50 -8.21
#